data_AF-A0A7X7XER8-F1
#
_entry.id   AF-A0A7X7XER8-F1
#
_cell.length_a   1.000
_cell.length_b   1.000
_cell.length_c   1.000
_cell.angle_alpha   90.00
_cell.angle_beta   90.00
_cell.angle_gamma   90.00
#
_symmetry.space_group_name_H-M   'P 1'
#
loop_
_entity.id
_entity.type
_entity.pdbx_description
1 polymer ?
#
loop_
_entity_poly.entity_id
_entity_poly.type
_entity_poly.pdbx_seq_one_letter_code
_entity_poly.pdbx_strand_id
1 'polypeptide(L)'
;MAKIVGIDLGTTYSAVSVWDEKRQQAVIIPNLLGAYTTPSIVSLNDAGEVIAGEDAKQNFLRNPDNTISQIKREMGRDFKVTMGGKTYNPQTISAFILRYLKLCAENYLGEPVHDAVITVPAYFDSVQHTATHDAGCIAGLNVHRVINEPTAAAIAYGVKSGLQPGENKVYAVYDLGGGTFDVSIINITADDIKVVGTGGDPRLGGLDMDEEMMKWALRQIKAKHNVDLAGDEAVRRRLKVEAEDVKKRLVLMQATELNVPYLTMINGQPLSPLLPITRAQYEGLIMRLLERSMVCLEEAVASAEKTN
;
A
#
# COMPACT_ATOMS: atom_id res chain seq x y z
N MET A 1 -10.35 -28.20 11.64
CA MET A 1 -9.85 -27.79 10.31
C MET A 1 -8.87 -26.66 10.54
N ALA A 2 -7.76 -26.63 9.80
CA ALA A 2 -6.86 -25.48 9.84
C ALA A 2 -7.65 -24.22 9.42
N LYS A 3 -7.43 -23.11 10.10
CA LYS A 3 -8.12 -21.86 9.77
C LYS A 3 -7.57 -21.28 8.46
N ILE A 4 -8.48 -20.78 7.62
CA ILE A 4 -8.14 -20.00 6.43
C ILE A 4 -7.96 -18.54 6.86
N VAL A 5 -6.85 -17.93 6.50
CA VAL A 5 -6.60 -16.49 6.76
C VAL A 5 -6.93 -15.65 5.53
N GLY A 6 -7.43 -14.44 5.75
CA GLY A 6 -7.59 -13.42 4.72
C GLY A 6 -6.42 -12.45 4.76
N ILE A 7 -5.68 -12.31 3.67
CA ILE A 7 -4.51 -11.43 3.58
C ILE A 7 -4.79 -10.31 2.61
N ASP A 8 -4.76 -9.08 3.12
CA ASP A 8 -4.66 -7.89 2.29
C ASP A 8 -3.19 -7.61 1.98
N LEU A 9 -2.75 -7.89 0.75
CA LEU A 9 -1.37 -7.65 0.31
C LEU A 9 -1.30 -6.27 -0.35
N GLY A 10 -1.15 -5.19 0.43
CA GLY A 10 -1.13 -3.83 -0.11
C GLY A 10 0.24 -3.34 -0.58
N THR A 11 0.26 -2.23 -1.33
CA THR A 11 1.52 -1.66 -1.87
C THR A 11 2.43 -1.09 -0.78
N THR A 12 1.86 -0.47 0.25
CA THR A 12 2.59 0.20 1.34
C THR A 12 2.47 -0.56 2.65
N TYR A 13 1.27 -1.05 2.94
CA TYR A 13 0.97 -1.83 4.13
C TYR A 13 0.16 -3.05 3.72
N SER A 14 0.35 -4.14 4.44
CA SER A 14 -0.42 -5.37 4.33
C SER A 14 -1.07 -5.69 5.68
N ALA A 15 -2.16 -6.44 5.65
CA ALA A 15 -2.87 -6.89 6.85
C ALA A 15 -3.25 -8.37 6.72
N VAL A 16 -3.40 -9.03 7.86
CA VAL A 16 -3.90 -10.41 7.91
C VAL A 16 -5.07 -10.47 8.88
N SER A 17 -6.08 -11.25 8.52
CA SER A 17 -7.31 -11.42 9.29
C SER A 17 -7.71 -12.89 9.36
N VAL A 18 -8.54 -13.22 10.32
CA VAL A 18 -9.14 -14.54 10.50
C VAL A 18 -10.60 -14.40 10.89
N TRP A 19 -11.42 -15.40 10.53
CA TRP A 19 -12.80 -15.46 10.99
C TRP A 19 -12.85 -15.82 12.49
N ASP A 20 -13.49 -14.97 13.29
CA ASP A 20 -13.78 -15.23 14.69
C ASP A 20 -15.21 -15.78 14.83
N GLU A 21 -15.32 -17.08 15.05
CA GLU A 21 -16.60 -17.78 15.21
C GLU A 21 -17.46 -17.26 16.37
N LYS A 22 -16.86 -16.73 17.44
CA LYS A 22 -17.63 -16.21 18.56
C LYS A 22 -18.27 -14.87 18.23
N ARG A 23 -17.56 -14.05 17.45
CA ARG A 23 -18.04 -12.72 17.04
C ARG A 23 -18.81 -12.74 15.72
N GLN A 24 -18.77 -13.86 14.99
CA GLN A 24 -19.37 -13.99 13.65
C GLN A 24 -18.90 -12.87 12.71
N GLN A 25 -17.60 -12.53 12.78
CA GLN A 25 -16.98 -11.51 11.95
C GLN A 25 -15.49 -11.80 11.75
N ALA A 26 -14.91 -11.22 10.70
CA ALA A 26 -13.47 -11.19 10.55
C ALA A 26 -12.82 -10.29 11.61
N VAL A 27 -11.69 -10.72 12.16
CA VAL A 27 -10.85 -9.93 13.06
C VAL A 27 -9.46 -9.78 12.46
N ILE A 28 -8.89 -8.57 12.54
CA ILE A 28 -7.53 -8.31 12.09
C ILE A 28 -6.56 -8.83 13.16
N ILE A 29 -5.56 -9.59 12.72
CA ILE A 29 -4.51 -10.14 13.57
C ILE A 29 -3.41 -9.08 13.70
N PRO A 30 -3.00 -8.72 14.92
CA PRO A 30 -1.84 -7.85 15.10
C PRO A 30 -0.56 -8.56 14.64
N ASN A 31 0.38 -7.80 14.07
CA ASN A 31 1.70 -8.30 13.73
C ASN A 31 2.55 -8.55 15.00
N LEU A 32 3.79 -9.02 14.81
CA LEU A 32 4.69 -9.36 15.92
C LEU A 32 5.02 -8.17 16.85
N LEU A 33 4.80 -6.94 16.40
CA LEU A 33 4.99 -5.71 17.19
C LEU A 33 3.68 -5.12 17.74
N GLY A 34 2.54 -5.81 17.55
CA GLY A 34 1.24 -5.38 18.05
C GLY A 34 0.48 -4.41 17.14
N ALA A 35 1.01 -4.07 15.96
CA ALA A 35 0.33 -3.22 14.99
C ALA A 35 -0.63 -4.03 14.09
N TYR A 36 -1.76 -3.45 13.70
CA TYR A 36 -2.77 -4.13 12.88
C TYR A 36 -2.48 -4.11 11.37
N THR A 37 -1.44 -3.40 10.96
CA THR A 37 -0.93 -3.40 9.59
C THR A 37 0.58 -3.55 9.63
N THR A 38 1.15 -4.14 8.59
CA THR A 38 2.59 -4.40 8.45
C THR A 38 3.10 -3.69 7.21
N PRO A 39 4.19 -2.90 7.28
CA PRO A 39 4.80 -2.31 6.09
C PRO A 39 5.15 -3.38 5.04
N SER A 40 4.75 -3.16 3.80
CA SER A 40 5.08 -4.00 2.64
C SER A 40 6.52 -3.73 2.16
N ILE A 41 7.48 -3.91 3.06
CA ILE A 41 8.90 -3.62 2.87
C ILE A 41 9.69 -4.87 3.26
N VAL A 42 10.72 -5.17 2.47
CA VAL A 42 11.65 -6.28 2.71
C VAL A 42 13.07 -5.71 2.75
N SER A 43 13.90 -6.20 3.65
CA SER A 43 15.31 -5.79 3.76
C SER A 43 16.20 -6.98 4.15
N LEU A 44 17.52 -6.75 4.23
CA LEU A 44 18.46 -7.65 4.89
C LEU A 44 18.87 -7.10 6.24
N ASN A 45 18.91 -7.96 7.25
CA ASN A 45 19.57 -7.67 8.52
C ASN A 45 21.11 -7.79 8.38
N ASP A 46 21.83 -7.46 9.46
CA ASP A 46 23.29 -7.51 9.48
C ASP A 46 23.86 -8.94 9.30
N ALA A 47 23.06 -9.98 9.55
CA ALA A 47 23.41 -11.39 9.30
C ALA A 47 23.16 -11.83 7.85
N GLY A 48 22.60 -10.96 7.00
CA GLY A 48 22.24 -11.28 5.61
C GLY A 48 20.94 -12.07 5.47
N GLU A 49 20.11 -12.11 6.51
CA GLU A 49 18.80 -12.75 6.50
C GLU A 49 17.72 -11.77 6.06
N VAL A 50 16.71 -12.30 5.38
CA VAL A 50 15.59 -11.50 4.91
C VAL A 50 14.64 -11.17 6.06
N ILE A 51 14.40 -9.88 6.26
CA ILE A 51 13.43 -9.33 7.21
C ILE A 51 12.32 -8.59 6.46
N ALA A 52 11.15 -8.46 7.06
CA ALA A 52 10.00 -7.75 6.50
C ALA A 52 9.31 -6.87 7.56
N GLY A 53 8.42 -5.98 7.13
CA GLY A 53 7.63 -5.15 8.04
C GLY A 53 8.41 -3.97 8.60
N GLU A 54 8.16 -3.65 9.87
CA GLU A 54 8.74 -2.50 10.57
C GLU A 54 10.26 -2.56 10.65
N ASP A 55 10.84 -3.74 10.91
CA ASP A 55 12.30 -3.89 10.97
C ASP A 55 12.94 -3.59 9.61
N ALA A 56 12.31 -4.04 8.51
CA ALA A 56 12.74 -3.68 7.17
C ALA A 56 12.55 -2.17 6.88
N LYS A 57 11.48 -1.55 7.40
CA LYS A 57 11.25 -0.11 7.27
C LYS A 57 12.34 0.72 7.96
N GLN A 58 12.87 0.28 9.10
CA GLN A 58 13.97 0.96 9.79
C GLN A 58 15.26 1.00 8.96
N ASN A 59 15.44 0.04 8.05
CA ASN A 59 16.59 -0.03 7.16
C ASN A 59 16.46 0.85 5.91
N PHE A 60 15.32 1.49 5.67
CA PHE A 60 15.08 2.29 4.46
C PHE A 60 16.12 3.41 4.25
N LEU A 61 16.60 4.03 5.33
CA LEU A 61 17.64 5.06 5.28
C LEU A 61 19.06 4.50 5.48
N ARG A 62 19.21 3.39 6.21
CA ARG A 62 20.52 2.84 6.60
C ARG A 62 21.10 1.87 5.57
N ASN A 63 20.24 1.12 4.89
CA ASN A 63 20.60 0.07 3.93
C ASN A 63 19.68 0.13 2.70
N PRO A 64 19.66 1.26 1.97
CA PRO A 64 18.70 1.49 0.89
C PRO A 64 18.86 0.49 -0.27
N ASP A 65 20.08 0.09 -0.60
CA ASP A 65 20.36 -0.81 -1.73
C ASP A 65 19.85 -2.23 -1.50
N ASN A 66 19.64 -2.61 -0.24
CA ASN A 66 19.06 -3.90 0.13
C ASN A 66 17.66 -3.76 0.74
N THR A 67 17.00 -2.61 0.61
CA THR A 67 15.65 -2.40 1.14
C THR A 67 14.68 -2.17 -0.01
N ILE A 68 13.80 -3.14 -0.23
CA ILE A 68 12.81 -3.14 -1.31
C ILE A 68 11.45 -2.77 -0.76
N SER A 69 10.79 -1.81 -1.41
CA SER A 69 9.42 -1.37 -1.10
C SER A 69 8.61 -1.28 -2.40
N GLN A 70 7.28 -1.15 -2.27
CA GLN A 70 6.37 -0.90 -3.40
C GLN A 70 6.37 -1.97 -4.49
N ILE A 71 6.86 -3.18 -4.18
CA ILE A 71 7.02 -4.24 -5.17
C ILE A 71 5.70 -4.66 -5.83
N LYS A 72 4.56 -4.42 -5.15
CA LYS A 72 3.22 -4.67 -5.69
C LYS A 72 2.96 -3.98 -7.03
N ARG A 73 3.54 -2.79 -7.25
CA ARG A 73 3.43 -2.04 -8.53
C ARG A 73 4.06 -2.79 -9.72
N GLU A 74 4.93 -3.76 -9.45
CA GLU A 74 5.68 -4.52 -10.45
C GLU A 74 5.20 -5.98 -10.57
N MET A 75 4.14 -6.38 -9.86
CA MET A 75 3.58 -7.74 -9.94
C MET A 75 3.16 -8.08 -11.39
N GLY A 76 3.51 -9.29 -11.82
CA GLY A 76 3.22 -9.78 -13.18
C GLY A 76 4.06 -9.16 -14.30
N ARG A 77 5.04 -8.30 -13.99
CA ARG A 77 5.98 -7.73 -14.96
C ARG A 77 7.30 -8.49 -14.95
N ASP A 78 8.05 -8.42 -16.05
CA ASP A 78 9.46 -8.84 -16.07
C ASP A 78 10.35 -7.79 -15.40
N PHE A 79 10.18 -7.66 -14.09
CA PHE A 79 10.94 -6.77 -13.24
C PHE A 79 11.86 -7.59 -12.34
N LYS A 80 13.02 -7.04 -11.99
CA LYS A 80 14.00 -7.68 -11.12
C LYS A 80 14.55 -6.68 -10.12
N VAL A 81 14.72 -7.13 -8.88
CA VAL A 81 15.43 -6.39 -7.84
C VAL A 81 16.60 -7.20 -7.34
N THR A 82 17.66 -6.54 -6.90
CA THR A 82 18.82 -7.20 -6.31
C THR A 82 18.93 -6.83 -4.84
N MET A 83 19.11 -7.82 -3.98
CA MET A 83 19.29 -7.68 -2.55
C MET A 83 20.32 -8.72 -2.08
N GLY A 84 21.39 -8.29 -1.42
CA GLY A 84 22.47 -9.17 -0.97
C GLY A 84 23.18 -9.89 -2.11
N GLY A 85 23.30 -9.26 -3.28
CA GLY A 85 23.90 -9.86 -4.48
C GLY A 85 23.05 -10.95 -5.15
N LYS A 86 21.81 -11.18 -4.67
CA LYS A 86 20.85 -12.12 -5.28
C LYS A 86 19.74 -11.34 -5.98
N THR A 87 19.35 -11.81 -7.16
CA THR A 87 18.27 -11.22 -7.94
C THR A 87 16.95 -11.93 -7.67
N TYR A 88 15.89 -11.16 -7.44
CA TYR A 88 14.55 -11.63 -7.13
C TYR A 88 13.54 -11.04 -8.11
N ASN A 89 12.47 -11.80 -8.38
CA ASN A 89 11.28 -11.30 -9.05
C ASN A 89 10.27 -10.71 -8.02
N PRO A 90 9.26 -9.94 -8.47
CA PRO A 90 8.24 -9.37 -7.61
C PRO A 90 7.52 -10.39 -6.73
N GLN A 91 7.21 -11.56 -7.29
CA GLN A 91 6.52 -12.66 -6.60
C GLN A 91 7.32 -13.15 -5.39
N THR A 92 8.65 -13.29 -5.52
CA THR A 92 9.50 -13.75 -4.42
C THR A 92 9.61 -12.71 -3.31
N ILE A 93 9.69 -11.42 -3.66
CA ILE A 93 9.71 -10.35 -2.65
C ILE A 93 8.36 -10.28 -1.93
N SER A 94 7.24 -10.33 -2.66
CA SER A 94 5.90 -10.41 -2.06
C SER A 94 5.73 -11.65 -1.18
N ALA A 95 6.33 -12.79 -1.57
CA ALA A 95 6.32 -13.99 -0.75
C ALA A 95 7.05 -13.82 0.60
N PHE A 96 8.10 -13.01 0.68
CA PHE A 96 8.73 -12.69 1.97
C PHE A 96 7.77 -11.92 2.90
N ILE A 97 6.99 -10.98 2.34
CA ILE A 97 5.95 -10.25 3.09
C ILE A 97 4.86 -11.24 3.56
N LEU A 98 4.38 -12.10 2.66
CA LEU A 98 3.35 -13.10 2.97
C LEU A 98 3.83 -14.12 4.03
N ARG A 99 5.11 -14.54 4.01
CA ARG A 99 5.69 -15.39 5.06
C ARG A 99 5.68 -14.71 6.42
N TYR A 100 5.98 -13.42 6.48
CA TYR A 100 5.91 -12.65 7.72
C TYR A 100 4.47 -12.55 8.24
N LEU A 101 3.50 -12.27 7.37
CA LEU A 101 2.08 -12.23 7.76
C LEU A 101 1.55 -13.60 8.21
N LYS A 102 1.97 -14.67 7.54
CA LYS A 102 1.72 -16.05 7.96
C LYS A 102 2.26 -16.30 9.36
N LEU A 103 3.52 -15.93 9.62
CA LEU A 103 4.13 -16.06 10.95
C LEU A 103 3.35 -15.29 12.03
N CYS A 104 2.86 -14.08 11.71
CA CYS A 104 2.01 -13.31 12.62
C CYS A 104 0.71 -14.08 12.94
N ALA A 105 0.07 -14.66 11.93
CA ALA A 105 -1.14 -15.46 12.11
C ALA A 105 -0.89 -16.73 12.91
N GLU A 106 0.20 -17.46 12.64
CA GLU A 106 0.60 -18.67 13.40
C GLU A 106 0.86 -18.35 14.87
N ASN A 107 1.57 -17.24 15.15
CA ASN A 107 1.82 -16.79 16.52
C ASN A 107 0.52 -16.41 17.25
N TYR A 108 -0.41 -15.74 16.57
CA TYR A 108 -1.70 -15.37 17.15
C TYR A 108 -2.62 -16.57 17.41
N LEU A 109 -2.64 -17.54 16.50
CA LEU A 109 -3.53 -18.71 16.58
C LEU A 109 -2.95 -19.84 17.45
N GLY A 110 -1.63 -19.90 17.61
CA GLY A 110 -0.94 -20.98 18.33
C GLY A 110 -0.88 -22.29 17.55
N GLU A 111 -1.14 -22.26 16.24
CA GLU A 111 -1.13 -23.42 15.35
C GLU A 111 -0.62 -23.03 13.95
N PRO A 112 -0.09 -23.97 13.15
CA PRO A 112 0.34 -23.71 11.78
C PRO A 112 -0.79 -23.21 10.87
N VAL A 113 -0.46 -22.30 9.95
CA VAL A 113 -1.40 -21.74 8.96
C VAL A 113 -0.99 -22.19 7.57
N HIS A 114 -1.88 -22.91 6.90
CA HIS A 114 -1.63 -23.44 5.56
C HIS A 114 -2.45 -22.78 4.47
N ASP A 115 -3.62 -22.24 4.79
CA ASP A 115 -4.63 -21.87 3.80
C ASP A 115 -4.90 -20.37 3.84
N ALA A 116 -4.96 -19.73 2.67
CA ALA A 116 -5.18 -18.30 2.56
C ALA A 116 -6.11 -17.90 1.40
N VAL A 117 -6.76 -16.76 1.59
CA VAL A 117 -7.34 -15.93 0.52
C VAL A 117 -6.53 -14.64 0.47
N ILE A 118 -6.11 -14.21 -0.73
CA ILE A 118 -5.24 -13.04 -0.90
C ILE A 118 -5.96 -12.00 -1.77
N THR A 119 -5.87 -10.72 -1.41
CA THR A 119 -6.49 -9.63 -2.18
C THR A 119 -5.60 -9.15 -3.34
N VAL A 120 -6.24 -8.60 -4.38
CA VAL A 120 -5.59 -7.84 -5.46
C VAL A 120 -6.46 -6.65 -5.91
N PRO A 121 -5.86 -5.61 -6.54
CA PRO A 121 -6.61 -4.52 -7.17
C PRO A 121 -7.60 -5.04 -8.22
N ALA A 122 -8.73 -4.35 -8.41
CA ALA A 122 -9.78 -4.84 -9.32
C ALA A 122 -9.39 -4.78 -10.80
N TYR A 123 -8.47 -3.90 -11.18
CA TYR A 123 -7.97 -3.81 -12.56
C TYR A 123 -6.86 -4.82 -12.88
N PHE A 124 -6.40 -5.63 -11.91
CA PHE A 124 -5.38 -6.64 -12.18
C PHE A 124 -5.91 -7.63 -13.23
N ASP A 125 -5.09 -7.88 -14.24
CA ASP A 125 -5.32 -8.87 -15.27
C ASP A 125 -4.95 -10.29 -14.79
N SER A 126 -5.21 -11.28 -15.64
CA SER A 126 -4.90 -12.69 -15.35
C SER A 126 -3.43 -12.95 -14.98
N VAL A 127 -2.48 -12.18 -15.51
CA VAL A 127 -1.04 -12.33 -15.25
C VAL A 127 -0.72 -11.84 -13.84
N GLN A 128 -1.24 -10.68 -13.42
CA GLN A 128 -1.00 -10.19 -12.06
C GLN A 128 -1.76 -10.99 -11.00
N HIS A 129 -2.95 -11.52 -11.31
CA HIS A 129 -3.65 -12.50 -10.45
C HIS A 129 -2.79 -13.76 -10.25
N THR A 130 -2.27 -14.34 -11.33
CA THR A 130 -1.41 -15.53 -11.27
C THR A 130 -0.13 -15.25 -10.48
N ALA A 131 0.51 -14.10 -10.73
CA ALA A 131 1.71 -13.70 -10.00
C ALA A 131 1.46 -13.57 -8.48
N THR A 132 0.28 -13.10 -8.07
CA THR A 132 -0.09 -12.99 -6.65
C THR A 132 -0.37 -14.35 -6.03
N HIS A 133 -1.07 -15.22 -6.75
CA HIS A 133 -1.24 -16.62 -6.37
C HIS A 133 0.10 -17.31 -6.16
N ASP A 134 1.03 -17.18 -7.12
CA ASP A 134 2.37 -17.75 -7.05
C ASP A 134 3.17 -17.22 -5.86
N ALA A 135 3.07 -15.93 -5.55
CA ALA A 135 3.69 -15.36 -4.35
C ALA A 135 3.19 -16.05 -3.07
N GLY A 136 1.89 -16.34 -2.98
CA GLY A 136 1.31 -17.12 -1.88
C GLY A 136 1.85 -18.54 -1.81
N CYS A 137 1.95 -19.23 -2.95
CA CYS A 137 2.53 -20.57 -3.00
C CYS A 137 4.01 -20.59 -2.60
N ILE A 138 4.81 -19.62 -3.06
CA ILE A 138 6.21 -19.45 -2.65
C ILE A 138 6.30 -19.18 -1.14
N ALA A 139 5.31 -18.50 -0.56
CA ALA A 139 5.22 -18.27 0.88
C ALA A 139 4.82 -19.52 1.70
N GLY A 140 4.50 -20.64 1.05
CA GLY A 140 4.04 -21.86 1.70
C GLY A 140 2.58 -21.77 2.15
N LEU A 141 1.75 -21.05 1.38
CA LEU A 141 0.30 -20.97 1.54
C LEU A 141 -0.40 -21.68 0.37
N ASN A 142 -1.44 -22.44 0.69
CA ASN A 142 -2.45 -22.90 -0.25
C ASN A 142 -3.41 -21.73 -0.51
N VAL A 143 -3.31 -21.12 -1.68
CA VAL A 143 -4.13 -19.97 -2.05
C VAL A 143 -5.46 -20.46 -2.63
N HIS A 144 -6.52 -20.45 -1.80
CA HIS A 144 -7.86 -20.91 -2.22
C HIS A 144 -8.51 -19.96 -3.21
N ARG A 145 -8.23 -18.67 -3.07
CA ARG A 145 -8.79 -17.63 -3.92
C ARG A 145 -7.90 -16.39 -3.89
N VAL A 146 -7.78 -15.77 -5.06
CA VAL A 146 -7.37 -14.38 -5.20
C VAL A 146 -8.62 -13.56 -5.43
N ILE A 147 -8.94 -12.63 -4.52
CA ILE A 147 -10.18 -11.84 -4.54
C ILE A 147 -9.87 -10.37 -4.79
N ASN A 148 -10.76 -9.68 -5.50
CA ASN A 148 -10.61 -8.24 -5.71
C ASN A 148 -10.82 -7.49 -4.39
N GLU A 149 -9.92 -6.56 -4.07
CA GLU A 149 -9.99 -5.64 -2.92
C GLU A 149 -11.37 -5.00 -2.74
N PRO A 150 -12.00 -4.39 -3.77
CA PRO A 150 -13.30 -3.77 -3.58
C PRO A 150 -14.41 -4.79 -3.30
N THR A 151 -14.31 -6.02 -3.80
CA THR A 151 -15.24 -7.10 -3.43
C THR A 151 -15.04 -7.52 -1.98
N ALA A 152 -13.79 -7.64 -1.52
CA ALA A 152 -13.49 -7.94 -0.12
C ALA A 152 -13.99 -6.83 0.82
N ALA A 153 -13.80 -5.57 0.45
CA ALA A 153 -14.32 -4.41 1.18
C ALA A 153 -15.86 -4.41 1.24
N ALA A 154 -16.53 -4.71 0.13
CA ALA A 154 -17.98 -4.82 0.07
C ALA A 154 -18.50 -5.93 1.01
N ILE A 155 -17.87 -7.11 0.99
CA ILE A 155 -18.19 -8.21 1.91
C ILE A 155 -18.00 -7.77 3.37
N ALA A 156 -16.88 -7.11 3.69
CA ALA A 156 -16.57 -6.67 5.05
C ALA A 156 -17.54 -5.59 5.57
N TYR A 157 -17.99 -4.67 4.70
CA TYR A 157 -19.00 -3.67 5.06
C TYR A 157 -20.39 -4.30 5.34
N GLY A 158 -20.61 -5.55 4.93
CA GLY A 158 -21.89 -6.21 5.13
C GLY A 158 -22.99 -5.67 4.21
N VAL A 159 -22.62 -5.18 3.03
CA VAL A 159 -23.54 -4.64 2.00
C VAL A 159 -24.71 -5.56 1.64
N LYS A 160 -24.54 -6.88 1.78
CA LYS A 160 -25.60 -7.88 1.55
C LYS A 160 -26.58 -8.03 2.72
N SER A 161 -26.17 -7.66 3.92
CA SER A 161 -26.96 -7.86 5.14
C SER A 161 -28.24 -7.02 5.08
N GLY A 162 -29.38 -7.71 5.13
CA GLY A 162 -30.71 -7.07 5.15
C GLY A 162 -31.27 -6.70 3.78
N LEU A 163 -30.65 -7.10 2.67
CA LEU A 163 -31.26 -6.97 1.34
C LEU A 163 -32.37 -8.01 1.16
N GLN A 164 -33.56 -7.54 0.74
CA GLN A 164 -34.66 -8.42 0.39
C GLN A 164 -34.51 -8.97 -1.04
N PRO A 165 -35.09 -10.15 -1.36
CA PRO A 165 -35.13 -10.64 -2.74
C PRO A 165 -35.75 -9.59 -3.68
N GLY A 166 -35.04 -9.27 -4.77
CA GLY A 166 -35.44 -8.24 -5.73
C GLY A 166 -34.94 -6.82 -5.42
N GLU A 167 -34.35 -6.59 -4.24
CA GLU A 167 -33.62 -5.34 -3.97
C GLU A 167 -32.26 -5.34 -4.65
N ASN A 168 -31.90 -4.17 -5.16
CA ASN A 168 -30.60 -3.91 -5.77
C ASN A 168 -30.01 -2.62 -5.20
N LYS A 169 -28.74 -2.67 -4.78
CA LYS A 169 -27.99 -1.48 -4.35
C LYS A 169 -26.70 -1.36 -5.13
N VAL A 170 -26.40 -0.14 -5.54
CA VAL A 170 -25.15 0.21 -6.23
C VAL A 170 -24.27 0.99 -5.28
N TYR A 171 -23.02 0.55 -5.14
CA TYR A 171 -21.99 1.21 -4.33
C TYR A 171 -20.81 1.58 -5.20
N ALA A 172 -20.16 2.71 -4.89
CA ALA A 172 -18.83 3.01 -5.38
C ALA A 172 -17.82 2.71 -4.27
N VAL A 173 -16.86 1.83 -4.54
CA VAL A 173 -15.69 1.63 -3.69
C VAL A 173 -14.57 2.47 -4.27
N TYR A 174 -14.16 3.52 -3.54
CA TYR A 174 -13.07 4.42 -3.89
C TYR A 174 -11.88 4.11 -3.00
N ASP A 175 -10.86 3.45 -3.54
CA ASP A 175 -9.69 2.98 -2.82
C ASP A 175 -8.44 3.74 -3.30
N LEU A 176 -8.03 4.73 -2.51
CA LEU A 176 -6.81 5.51 -2.75
C LEU A 176 -5.71 5.07 -1.78
N GLY A 177 -5.01 4.01 -2.18
CA GLY A 177 -3.92 3.44 -1.41
C GLY A 177 -2.63 4.27 -1.45
N GLY A 178 -1.58 3.72 -0.85
CA GLY A 178 -0.26 4.36 -0.92
C GLY A 178 0.36 4.28 -2.31
N GLY A 179 0.02 3.26 -3.08
CA GLY A 179 0.65 2.93 -4.36
C GLY A 179 -0.22 3.10 -5.60
N THR A 180 -1.51 2.88 -5.45
CA THR A 180 -2.43 2.69 -6.56
C THR A 180 -3.76 3.33 -6.18
N PHE A 181 -4.49 3.75 -7.19
CA PHE A 181 -5.87 4.19 -7.05
C PHE A 181 -6.76 3.20 -7.78
N ASP A 182 -7.79 2.74 -7.11
CA ASP A 182 -8.74 1.76 -7.58
C ASP A 182 -10.15 2.29 -7.32
N VAL A 183 -11.01 2.20 -8.33
CA VAL A 183 -12.42 2.52 -8.16
C VAL A 183 -13.28 1.45 -8.80
N SER A 184 -14.27 0.98 -8.07
CA SER A 184 -15.20 -0.05 -8.56
C SER A 184 -16.63 0.32 -8.23
N ILE A 185 -17.49 0.23 -9.25
CA ILE A 185 -18.94 0.31 -9.09
C ILE A 185 -19.44 -1.11 -8.92
N ILE A 186 -20.05 -1.38 -7.77
CA ILE A 186 -20.49 -2.70 -7.35
C ILE A 186 -22.01 -2.69 -7.28
N ASN A 187 -22.62 -3.61 -8.02
CA ASN A 187 -24.04 -3.90 -7.98
C ASN A 187 -24.29 -5.10 -7.07
N ILE A 188 -25.21 -4.95 -6.12
CA ILE A 188 -25.38 -5.89 -5.02
C ILE A 188 -26.84 -6.27 -4.91
N THR A 189 -27.07 -7.58 -5.01
CA THR A 189 -28.37 -8.20 -4.82
C THR A 189 -28.31 -9.11 -3.59
N ALA A 190 -29.47 -9.66 -3.18
CA ALA A 190 -29.53 -10.65 -2.10
C ALA A 190 -28.58 -11.86 -2.37
N ASP A 191 -28.44 -12.25 -3.64
CA ASP A 191 -27.70 -13.45 -4.03
C ASP A 191 -26.26 -13.15 -4.46
N ASP A 192 -25.95 -11.96 -5.00
CA ASP A 192 -24.69 -11.71 -5.71
C ASP A 192 -24.05 -10.34 -5.40
N ILE A 193 -22.72 -10.29 -5.54
CA ILE A 193 -21.92 -9.05 -5.54
C ILE A 193 -21.20 -9.02 -6.88
N LYS A 194 -21.64 -8.14 -7.77
CA LYS A 194 -21.08 -8.02 -9.11
C LYS A 194 -20.40 -6.67 -9.27
N VAL A 195 -19.14 -6.68 -9.69
CA VAL A 195 -18.47 -5.47 -10.17
C VAL A 195 -19.03 -5.16 -11.56
N VAL A 196 -19.65 -4.00 -11.73
CA VAL A 196 -20.30 -3.56 -12.98
C VAL A 196 -19.52 -2.45 -13.69
N GLY A 197 -18.63 -1.76 -12.97
CA GLY A 197 -17.72 -0.79 -13.55
C GLY A 197 -16.41 -0.75 -12.77
N THR A 198 -15.31 -0.53 -13.47
CA THR A 198 -13.97 -0.42 -12.87
C THR A 198 -13.22 0.74 -13.50
N GLY A 199 -12.44 1.43 -12.71
CA GLY A 199 -11.46 2.41 -13.12
C GLY A 199 -10.29 2.40 -12.13
N GLY A 200 -9.23 3.14 -12.44
CA GLY A 200 -8.09 3.21 -11.55
C GLY A 200 -6.83 3.67 -12.25
N ASP A 201 -5.78 3.86 -11.45
CA ASP A 201 -4.47 4.28 -11.90
C ASP A 201 -3.38 3.58 -11.06
N PRO A 202 -2.56 2.70 -11.69
CA PRO A 202 -1.52 1.94 -10.99
C PRO A 202 -0.31 2.79 -10.54
N ARG A 203 -0.32 4.09 -10.85
CA ARG A 203 0.74 5.08 -10.55
C ARG A 203 0.13 6.35 -9.96
N LEU A 204 -0.88 6.19 -9.11
CA LEU A 204 -1.51 7.24 -8.34
C LEU A 204 -1.75 6.75 -6.91
N GLY A 205 -1.16 7.41 -5.92
CA GLY A 205 -1.42 7.09 -4.52
C GLY A 205 -0.68 8.02 -3.56
N GLY A 206 -0.72 7.67 -2.28
CA GLY A 206 -0.07 8.43 -1.21
C GLY A 206 1.43 8.68 -1.42
N LEU A 207 2.15 7.79 -2.11
CA LEU A 207 3.57 7.93 -2.41
C LEU A 207 3.87 8.98 -3.48
N ASP A 208 2.93 9.19 -4.41
CA ASP A 208 3.03 10.22 -5.43
C ASP A 208 2.73 11.60 -4.81
N MET A 209 1.88 11.65 -3.78
CA MET A 209 1.67 12.84 -2.96
C MET A 209 2.92 13.19 -2.13
N ASP A 210 3.58 12.18 -1.54
CA ASP A 210 4.85 12.36 -0.81
C ASP A 210 5.95 12.91 -1.74
N GLU A 211 5.98 12.43 -2.99
CA GLU A 211 6.88 12.91 -4.03
C GLU A 211 6.64 14.39 -4.36
N GLU A 212 5.39 14.84 -4.49
CA GLU A 212 5.08 16.26 -4.74
C GLU A 212 5.50 17.17 -3.58
N MET A 213 5.32 16.72 -2.33
CA MET A 213 5.81 17.44 -1.15
C MET A 213 7.35 17.47 -1.10
N MET A 214 8.02 16.35 -1.41
CA MET A 214 9.48 16.29 -1.50
C MET A 214 10.02 17.24 -2.58
N LYS A 215 9.42 17.26 -3.78
CA LYS A 215 9.79 18.19 -4.85
C LYS A 215 9.58 19.64 -4.43
N TRP A 216 8.48 19.94 -3.71
CA TRP A 216 8.27 21.27 -3.12
C TRP A 216 9.39 21.62 -2.14
N ALA A 217 9.76 20.72 -1.23
CA ALA A 217 10.83 20.94 -0.25
C ALA A 217 12.17 21.24 -0.92
N LEU A 218 12.53 20.48 -1.96
CA LEU A 218 13.74 20.73 -2.78
C LEU A 218 13.73 22.12 -3.42
N ARG A 219 12.59 22.57 -3.96
CA ARG A 219 12.44 23.93 -4.51
C ARG A 219 12.61 25.01 -3.43
N GLN A 220 12.05 24.80 -2.24
CA GLN A 220 12.20 25.75 -1.12
C GLN A 220 13.64 25.81 -0.62
N ILE A 221 14.33 24.67 -0.52
CA ILE A 221 15.75 24.62 -0.14
C ILE A 221 16.60 25.38 -1.16
N LYS A 222 16.38 25.15 -2.45
CA LYS A 222 17.07 25.86 -3.53
C LYS A 222 16.83 27.36 -3.46
N ALA A 223 15.59 27.80 -3.25
CA ALA A 223 15.25 29.21 -3.13
C ALA A 223 15.88 29.88 -1.90
N LYS A 224 15.88 29.21 -0.74
CA LYS A 224 16.35 29.78 0.54
C LYS A 224 17.88 29.71 0.72
N HIS A 225 18.51 28.65 0.21
CA HIS A 225 19.93 28.37 0.45
C HIS A 225 20.79 28.45 -0.82
N ASN A 226 20.19 28.65 -1.99
CA ASN A 226 20.88 28.71 -3.29
C ASN A 226 21.69 27.44 -3.61
N VAL A 227 21.16 26.27 -3.22
CA VAL A 227 21.77 24.96 -3.46
C VAL A 227 20.77 24.05 -4.17
N ASP A 228 21.20 23.40 -5.24
CA ASP A 228 20.40 22.37 -5.90
C ASP A 228 20.75 20.97 -5.37
N LEU A 229 19.81 20.33 -4.69
CA LEU A 229 19.95 18.98 -4.13
C LEU A 229 19.04 17.96 -4.84
N ALA A 230 18.44 18.32 -5.99
CA ALA A 230 17.44 17.48 -6.63
C ALA A 230 17.97 16.14 -7.15
N GLY A 231 19.28 16.03 -7.38
CA GLY A 231 19.96 14.80 -7.80
C GLY A 231 20.62 14.00 -6.67
N ASP A 232 20.56 14.45 -5.42
CA ASP A 232 21.13 13.73 -4.28
C ASP A 232 20.11 12.72 -3.75
N GLU A 233 20.32 11.44 -4.05
CA GLU A 233 19.42 10.35 -3.66
C GLU A 233 19.31 10.17 -2.14
N ALA A 234 20.37 10.45 -1.37
CA ALA A 234 20.32 10.37 0.09
C ALA A 234 19.44 11.49 0.66
N VAL A 235 19.58 12.70 0.13
CA VAL A 235 18.72 13.85 0.47
C VAL A 235 17.27 13.56 0.10
N ARG A 236 17.00 13.09 -1.12
CA ARG A 236 15.65 12.74 -1.60
C ARG A 236 14.96 11.73 -0.68
N ARG A 237 15.64 10.64 -0.32
CA ARG A 237 15.08 9.60 0.58
C ARG A 237 14.70 10.18 1.94
N ARG A 238 15.56 11.00 2.53
CA ARG A 238 15.29 11.63 3.84
C ARG A 238 14.14 12.62 3.78
N LEU A 239 14.09 13.45 2.73
CA LEU A 239 12.98 14.38 2.51
C LEU A 239 11.66 13.63 2.27
N LYS A 240 11.69 12.48 1.59
CA LYS A 240 10.49 11.67 1.32
C LYS A 240 9.91 11.05 2.57
N VAL A 241 10.76 10.56 3.48
CA VAL A 241 10.31 10.07 4.81
C VAL A 241 9.63 11.19 5.59
N GLU A 242 10.28 12.36 5.68
CA GLU A 242 9.69 13.50 6.39
C GLU A 242 8.42 14.01 5.69
N ALA A 243 8.35 13.97 4.36
CA ALA A 243 7.17 14.35 3.60
C ALA A 243 5.95 13.47 3.93
N GLU A 244 6.14 12.15 4.06
CA GLU A 244 5.07 11.24 4.47
C GLU A 244 4.52 11.63 5.86
N ASP A 245 5.41 11.97 6.80
CA ASP A 245 5.03 12.33 8.16
C ASP A 245 4.36 13.71 8.24
N VAL A 246 4.86 14.71 7.48
CA VAL A 246 4.23 16.02 7.33
C VAL A 246 2.83 15.88 6.73
N LYS A 247 2.67 15.08 5.66
CA LYS A 247 1.37 14.77 5.06
C LYS A 247 0.38 14.24 6.10
N LYS A 248 0.80 13.24 6.90
CA LYS A 248 -0.04 12.67 7.97
C LYS A 248 -0.43 13.71 9.02
N ARG A 249 0.50 14.58 9.44
CA ARG A 249 0.21 15.68 10.37
C ARG A 249 -0.82 16.66 9.81
N LEU A 250 -0.73 17.01 8.52
CA LEU A 250 -1.65 17.94 7.86
C LEU A 250 -3.09 17.41 7.76
N VAL A 251 -3.34 16.11 7.96
CA VAL A 251 -4.71 15.55 8.05
C VAL A 251 -5.49 16.18 9.21
N LEU A 252 -4.83 16.40 10.35
CA LEU A 252 -5.46 16.95 11.56
C LEU A 252 -5.10 18.43 11.81
N MET A 253 -3.99 18.90 11.25
CA MET A 253 -3.49 20.26 11.46
C MET A 253 -3.73 21.16 10.25
N GLN A 254 -3.95 22.46 10.49
CA GLN A 254 -4.04 23.46 9.41
C GLN A 254 -2.67 23.91 8.88
N ALA A 255 -1.62 23.74 9.69
CA ALA A 255 -0.24 24.00 9.31
C ALA A 255 0.71 23.15 10.16
N THR A 256 1.89 22.88 9.60
CA THR A 256 2.99 22.22 10.29
C THR A 256 4.32 22.62 9.62
N GLU A 257 5.41 21.95 9.96
CA GLU A 257 6.71 22.18 9.35
C GLU A 257 7.37 20.87 8.93
N LEU A 258 8.00 20.91 7.75
CA LEU A 258 8.96 19.89 7.32
C LEU A 258 10.31 20.25 7.94
N ASN A 259 10.79 19.38 8.83
CA ASN A 259 12.02 19.59 9.58
C ASN A 259 12.94 18.39 9.41
N VAL A 260 14.07 18.57 8.71
CA VAL A 260 15.07 17.50 8.55
C VAL A 260 16.41 17.96 9.10
N PRO A 261 16.70 17.69 10.39
CA PRO A 261 17.99 18.04 10.99
C PRO A 261 19.16 17.39 10.24
N TYR A 262 20.24 18.13 10.04
CA TYR A 262 21.47 17.67 9.40
C TYR A 262 21.22 16.97 8.05
N LEU A 263 20.36 17.52 7.19
CA LEU A 263 20.00 16.93 5.90
C LEU A 263 21.24 16.60 5.05
N THR A 264 22.16 17.56 4.92
CA THR A 264 23.43 17.40 4.19
C THR A 264 24.44 18.47 4.64
N MET A 265 25.67 18.45 4.10
CA MET A 265 26.72 19.43 4.34
C MET A 265 26.89 20.34 3.12
N ILE A 266 26.85 21.66 3.32
CA ILE A 266 27.08 22.68 2.29
C ILE A 266 28.25 23.55 2.75
N ASN A 267 29.33 23.57 1.96
CA ASN A 267 30.53 24.38 2.27
C ASN A 267 31.06 24.16 3.70
N GLY A 268 31.02 22.92 4.19
CA GLY A 268 31.45 22.57 5.54
C GLY A 268 30.47 22.94 6.67
N GLN A 269 29.27 23.46 6.34
CA GLN A 269 28.22 23.75 7.31
C GLN A 269 27.03 22.80 7.15
N PRO A 270 26.44 22.29 8.26
CA PRO A 270 25.28 21.44 8.19
C PRO A 270 24.04 22.22 7.74
N LEU A 271 23.35 21.73 6.72
CA LEU A 271 22.07 22.25 6.29
C LEU A 271 20.94 21.48 6.99
N SER A 272 20.12 22.20 7.76
CA SER A 272 18.92 21.66 8.41
C SER A 272 17.70 22.47 7.96
N PRO A 273 16.96 22.04 6.92
CA PRO A 273 15.77 22.75 6.48
C PRO A 273 14.67 22.73 7.54
N LEU A 274 14.11 23.91 7.78
CA LEU A 274 12.88 24.13 8.53
C LEU A 274 11.92 24.88 7.60
N LEU A 275 10.94 24.15 7.05
CA LEU A 275 10.05 24.64 6.00
C LEU A 275 8.60 24.59 6.48
N PRO A 276 7.99 25.74 6.84
CA PRO A 276 6.59 25.78 7.21
C PRO A 276 5.70 25.50 5.99
N ILE A 277 4.63 24.75 6.19
CA ILE A 277 3.64 24.41 5.16
C ILE A 277 2.23 24.39 5.77
N THR A 278 1.28 25.00 5.06
CA THR A 278 -0.15 24.93 5.42
C THR A 278 -0.83 23.77 4.69
N ARG A 279 -1.98 23.33 5.22
CA ARG A 279 -2.84 22.34 4.56
C ARG A 279 -3.24 22.81 3.16
N ALA A 280 -3.67 24.06 3.02
CA ALA A 280 -4.06 24.64 1.73
C ALA A 280 -2.91 24.63 0.71
N GLN A 281 -1.67 24.91 1.15
CA GLN A 281 -0.51 24.80 0.26
C GLN A 281 -0.30 23.35 -0.19
N TYR A 282 -0.37 22.38 0.72
CA TYR A 282 -0.24 20.97 0.40
C TYR A 282 -1.35 20.48 -0.54
N GLU A 283 -2.61 20.82 -0.29
CA GLU A 283 -3.74 20.53 -1.17
C GLU A 283 -3.49 21.07 -2.59
N GLY A 284 -2.93 22.28 -2.70
CA GLY A 284 -2.49 22.84 -3.97
C GLY A 284 -1.38 22.04 -4.68
N LEU A 285 -0.47 21.41 -3.92
CA LEU A 285 0.57 20.54 -4.51
C LEU A 285 -0.01 19.25 -5.11
N ILE A 286 -1.05 18.69 -4.49
CA ILE A 286 -1.61 17.40 -4.87
C ILE A 286 -2.89 17.49 -5.69
N MET A 287 -3.43 18.68 -5.95
CA MET A 287 -4.74 18.87 -6.59
C MET A 287 -4.86 18.08 -7.92
N ARG A 288 -3.81 18.12 -8.76
CA ARG A 288 -3.79 17.37 -10.02
C ARG A 288 -3.85 15.85 -9.85
N LEU A 289 -3.34 15.33 -8.72
CA LEU A 289 -3.43 13.91 -8.39
C LEU A 289 -4.88 13.54 -7.98
N LEU A 290 -5.55 14.43 -7.24
CA LEU A 290 -6.96 14.26 -6.86
C LEU A 290 -7.90 14.40 -8.06
N GLU A 291 -7.62 15.32 -8.98
CA GLU A 291 -8.38 15.47 -10.24
C GLU A 291 -8.27 14.19 -11.09
N ARG A 292 -7.08 13.59 -11.18
CA ARG A 292 -6.87 12.30 -11.88
C ARG A 292 -7.72 11.18 -11.29
N SER A 293 -7.83 11.06 -9.97
CA SER A 293 -8.68 10.02 -9.37
C SER A 293 -10.17 10.27 -9.61
N MET A 294 -10.60 11.53 -9.73
CA MET A 294 -11.99 11.85 -10.11
C MET A 294 -12.29 11.46 -11.56
N VAL A 295 -11.36 11.66 -12.49
CA VAL A 295 -11.52 11.20 -13.89
C VAL A 295 -11.71 9.69 -13.93
N CYS A 296 -10.88 8.93 -13.21
CA CYS A 296 -11.02 7.47 -13.14
C CYS A 296 -12.37 7.03 -12.52
N LEU A 297 -12.93 7.78 -11.56
CA LEU A 297 -14.27 7.54 -11.03
C LEU A 297 -15.35 7.78 -12.08
N GLU A 298 -15.28 8.87 -12.84
CA GLU A 298 -16.21 9.17 -13.95
C GLU A 298 -16.17 8.06 -15.02
N GLU A 299 -14.99 7.56 -15.37
CA GLU A 299 -14.82 6.43 -16.28
C GLU A 299 -15.47 5.14 -15.74
N ALA A 300 -15.29 4.84 -14.45
CA ALA A 300 -15.88 3.67 -13.83
C ALA A 300 -17.42 3.73 -13.81
N VAL A 301 -17.99 4.91 -13.53
CA VAL A 301 -19.45 5.15 -13.58
C VAL A 301 -19.96 4.98 -15.01
N ALA A 302 -19.31 5.60 -16.01
CA ALA A 302 -19.69 5.47 -17.41
C ALA A 302 -19.59 4.02 -17.93
N SER A 303 -18.62 3.24 -17.44
CA SER A 303 -18.52 1.81 -17.75
C SER A 303 -19.66 1.00 -17.13
N ALA A 304 -20.10 1.34 -15.92
CA ALA A 304 -21.21 0.67 -15.26
C ALA A 304 -22.54 0.90 -15.99
N GLU A 305 -22.78 2.12 -16.48
CA GLU A 305 -23.99 2.47 -17.23
C GLU A 305 -24.15 1.69 -18.54
N LYS A 306 -23.04 1.30 -19.19
CA LYS A 306 -23.07 0.49 -20.43
C LYS A 306 -23.37 -0.99 -20.18
N THR A 307 -23.28 -1.44 -18.94
CA THR A 307 -23.40 -2.85 -18.54
C THR A 307 -24.80 -3.16 -17.98
N ASN A 308 -25.60 -2.13 -17.71
CA ASN A 308 -27.02 -2.19 -17.33
C ASN A 308 -27.93 -2.04 -18.57
#